data_AF-A0A3Q0EP77-F1
#
_entry.id   AF-A0A3Q0EP77-F1
#
_cell.length_a   1.000
_cell.length_b   1.000
_cell.length_c   1.000
_cell.angle_alpha   90.00
_cell.angle_beta   90.00
_cell.angle_gamma   90.00
#
_symmetry.space_group_name_H-M   'P 1'
#
loop_
_entity.id
_entity.type
_entity.pdbx_description
1 polymer ?
#
loop_
_entity_poly.entity_id
_entity_poly.type
_entity_poly.pdbx_seq_one_letter_code
_entity_poly.pdbx_strand_id
1 'polypeptide(L)'
;MRNDRGDSALHVAASRGFTKICEFIVGENRERTDLVKLKNKEGETPLFQAALNCKKPAFAYLSKLSDHSAPLQDLVRHNGDSILHCAIRREYFDLAVIILHYYDFLSIHLNKKGFTPLKVLATRPSAFRSATKLSWWKQILYYCILVEPVNPERQMNKILKKMEKKSNDENCSHPDNKKCSYPENYTTLCEFIAGFKSLGLLTGNGFYTN
;
A
#
# COMPACT_ATOMS: atom_id res chain seq x y z
N MET A 1 -12.22 18.67 0.40
CA MET A 1 -12.72 18.12 -0.88
C MET A 1 -12.79 16.60 -0.77
N ARG A 2 -13.84 15.97 -1.31
CA ARG A 2 -14.05 14.51 -1.31
C ARG A 2 -14.59 14.07 -2.67
N ASN A 3 -14.29 12.85 -3.11
CA ASN A 3 -14.87 12.27 -4.32
C ASN A 3 -16.29 11.69 -4.07
N ASP A 4 -16.89 11.07 -5.08
CA ASP A 4 -18.24 10.49 -4.98
C ASP A 4 -18.36 9.33 -3.97
N ARG A 5 -17.25 8.71 -3.58
CA ARG A 5 -17.20 7.69 -2.51
C ARG A 5 -16.99 8.31 -1.12
N GLY A 6 -16.86 9.63 -1.04
CA GLY A 6 -16.51 10.34 0.19
C GLY A 6 -15.02 10.25 0.54
N ASP A 7 -14.18 9.71 -0.34
CA ASP A 7 -12.75 9.61 -0.10
C ASP A 7 -12.10 11.00 -0.16
N SER A 8 -11.29 11.32 0.84
CA SER A 8 -10.33 12.44 0.75
C SER A 8 -9.13 12.04 -0.11
N ALA A 9 -8.28 13.01 -0.47
CA ALA A 9 -7.01 12.72 -1.15
C ALA A 9 -6.15 11.69 -0.39
N LEU A 10 -6.18 11.74 0.95
CA LEU A 10 -5.43 10.81 1.80
C LEU A 10 -5.96 9.37 1.70
N HIS A 11 -7.28 9.17 1.58
CA HIS A 11 -7.86 7.85 1.35
C HIS A 11 -7.37 7.25 0.03
N VAL A 12 -7.39 8.06 -1.03
CA VAL A 12 -6.95 7.62 -2.36
C VAL A 12 -5.46 7.26 -2.33
N ALA A 13 -4.60 8.13 -1.79
CA ALA A 13 -3.17 7.88 -1.68
C ALA A 13 -2.87 6.60 -0.86
N ALA A 14 -3.57 6.42 0.26
CA ALA A 14 -3.43 5.24 1.11
C ALA A 14 -3.85 3.94 0.40
N SER A 15 -4.99 3.95 -0.32
CA SER A 15 -5.48 2.80 -1.10
C SER A 15 -4.51 2.35 -2.19
N ARG A 16 -3.71 3.28 -2.72
CA ARG A 16 -2.71 3.01 -3.75
C ARG A 16 -1.32 2.71 -3.20
N GLY A 17 -1.09 2.97 -1.92
CA GLY A 17 0.22 2.77 -1.30
C GLY A 17 1.20 3.90 -1.63
N PHE A 18 0.71 5.08 -1.99
CA PHE A 18 1.52 6.24 -2.31
C PHE A 18 1.97 6.95 -1.02
N THR A 19 2.85 6.30 -0.25
CA THR A 19 3.22 6.77 1.09
C THR A 19 3.79 8.18 1.12
N LYS A 20 4.62 8.56 0.13
CA LYS A 20 5.14 9.94 0.02
C LYS A 20 4.03 10.96 -0.18
N ILE A 21 3.02 10.62 -0.98
CA ILE A 21 1.85 11.49 -1.15
C ILE A 21 1.05 11.56 0.15
N CYS A 22 0.91 10.45 0.90
CA CYS A 22 0.32 10.49 2.23
C CYS A 22 1.08 11.44 3.16
N GLU A 23 2.41 11.39 3.14
CA GLU A 23 3.28 12.27 3.93
C GLU A 23 3.13 13.74 3.56
N PHE A 24 3.19 14.08 2.28
CA PHE A 24 2.93 15.45 1.81
C PHE A 24 1.53 15.96 2.20
N ILE A 25 0.51 15.10 2.09
CA ILE A 25 -0.86 15.47 2.47
C ILE A 25 -0.98 15.73 3.98
N VAL A 26 -0.38 14.90 4.82
CA VAL A 26 -0.38 15.09 6.28
C VAL A 26 0.50 16.28 6.69
N GLY A 27 1.53 16.57 5.91
CA GLY A 27 2.55 17.59 6.17
C GLY A 27 3.72 17.01 6.96
N GLU A 28 4.93 17.49 6.67
CA GLU A 28 6.17 17.05 7.33
C GLU A 28 6.09 17.23 8.86
N ASN A 29 5.50 18.35 9.30
CA ASN A 29 5.26 18.67 10.71
C ASN A 29 3.92 18.19 11.24
N ARG A 30 3.26 17.24 10.54
CA ARG A 30 1.99 16.64 10.96
C ARG A 30 0.82 17.62 11.14
N GLU A 31 0.89 18.77 10.49
CA GLU A 31 -0.09 19.87 10.56
C GLU A 31 -1.52 19.44 10.26
N ARG A 32 -1.69 18.46 9.36
CA ARG A 32 -2.99 17.98 8.88
C ARG A 32 -3.31 16.57 9.35
N THR A 33 -2.84 16.20 10.54
CA THR A 33 -3.05 14.86 11.12
C THR A 33 -4.53 14.51 11.25
N ASP A 34 -5.43 15.47 11.45
CA ASP A 34 -6.87 15.19 11.54
C ASP A 34 -7.45 14.52 10.28
N LEU A 35 -6.79 14.65 9.13
CA LEU A 35 -7.17 13.97 7.89
C LEU A 35 -7.14 12.43 8.01
N VAL A 36 -6.34 11.88 8.93
CA VAL A 36 -6.24 10.42 9.16
C VAL A 36 -7.49 9.83 9.80
N LYS A 37 -8.32 10.66 10.45
CA LYS A 37 -9.56 10.25 11.14
C LYS A 37 -10.80 10.39 10.25
N LEU A 38 -10.67 11.03 9.09
CA LEU A 38 -11.79 11.21 8.18
C LEU A 38 -12.28 9.84 7.69
N LYS A 39 -13.61 9.68 7.63
CA LYS A 39 -14.26 8.48 7.10
C LYS A 39 -14.93 8.77 5.76
N ASN A 40 -14.79 7.84 4.82
CA ASN A 40 -15.53 7.85 3.56
C ASN A 40 -16.99 7.37 3.74
N LYS A 41 -17.76 7.23 2.66
CA LYS A 41 -19.18 6.80 2.72
C LYS A 41 -19.37 5.38 3.28
N GLU A 42 -18.34 4.53 3.22
CA GLU A 42 -18.34 3.20 3.81
C GLU A 42 -17.89 3.20 5.27
N GLY A 43 -17.52 4.36 5.84
CA GLY A 43 -17.00 4.46 7.20
C GLY A 43 -15.52 4.10 7.33
N GLU A 44 -14.81 4.01 6.20
CA GLU A 44 -13.42 3.58 6.14
C GLU A 44 -12.51 4.80 6.26
N THR A 45 -11.48 4.72 7.13
CA THR A 45 -10.42 5.73 7.26
C THR A 45 -9.31 5.52 6.20
N PRO A 46 -8.37 6.45 6.00
CA PRO A 46 -7.19 6.19 5.17
C PRO A 46 -6.38 4.97 5.63
N LEU A 47 -6.24 4.76 6.95
CA LEU A 47 -5.58 3.56 7.48
C LEU A 47 -6.35 2.28 7.08
N PHE A 48 -7.68 2.33 7.14
CA PHE A 48 -8.54 1.25 6.65
C PHE A 48 -8.32 0.99 5.16
N GLN A 49 -8.27 2.03 4.32
CA GLN A 49 -8.02 1.90 2.88
C GLN A 49 -6.66 1.25 2.57
N ALA A 50 -5.61 1.60 3.32
CA ALA A 50 -4.31 0.95 3.18
C ALA A 50 -4.39 -0.55 3.52
N ALA A 51 -5.09 -0.90 4.61
CA ALA A 51 -5.28 -2.29 5.02
C ALA A 51 -6.11 -3.10 4.00
N LEU A 52 -7.24 -2.52 3.55
CA LEU A 52 -8.17 -3.12 2.60
C LEU A 52 -7.51 -3.49 1.27
N ASN A 53 -6.46 -2.76 0.88
CA ASN A 53 -5.73 -2.92 -0.39
C ASN A 53 -4.32 -3.52 -0.23
N CYS A 54 -4.00 -4.08 0.95
CA CYS A 54 -2.69 -4.66 1.29
C CYS A 54 -1.49 -3.72 1.03
N LYS A 55 -1.68 -2.40 1.22
CA LYS A 55 -0.62 -1.42 1.01
C LYS A 55 0.23 -1.26 2.27
N LYS A 56 1.02 -2.31 2.59
CA LYS A 56 1.85 -2.38 3.82
C LYS A 56 2.66 -1.10 4.09
N PRO A 57 3.31 -0.43 3.11
CA PRO A 57 4.01 0.84 3.35
C PRO A 57 3.12 2.00 3.81
N ALA A 58 1.98 2.20 3.16
CA ALA A 58 1.04 3.24 3.57
C ALA A 58 0.37 2.89 4.90
N PHE A 59 0.08 1.61 5.14
CA PHE A 59 -0.42 1.14 6.42
C PHE A 59 0.57 1.41 7.56
N ALA A 60 1.85 1.08 7.36
CA ALA A 60 2.92 1.31 8.32
C ALA A 60 3.03 2.79 8.70
N TYR A 61 3.09 3.67 7.70
CA TYR A 61 3.16 5.11 7.89
C TYR A 61 1.94 5.64 8.66
N LEU A 62 0.72 5.35 8.18
CA LEU A 62 -0.51 5.85 8.80
C LEU A 62 -0.73 5.30 10.21
N SER A 63 -0.40 4.03 10.44
CA SER A 63 -0.47 3.41 11.77
C SER A 63 0.54 4.08 12.72
N LYS A 64 1.76 4.36 12.23
CA LYS A 64 2.81 5.04 13.01
C LYS A 64 2.46 6.50 13.37
N LEU A 65 1.68 7.21 12.55
CA LEU A 65 1.21 8.56 12.90
C LEU A 65 0.37 8.58 14.18
N SER A 66 -0.36 7.50 14.45
CA SER A 66 -1.14 7.28 15.68
C SER A 66 -0.39 6.48 16.75
N ASP A 67 0.92 6.30 16.61
CA ASP A 67 1.75 5.39 17.44
C ASP A 67 1.13 4.00 17.62
N HIS A 68 0.56 3.48 16.53
CA HIS A 68 -0.13 2.19 16.50
C HIS A 68 -1.33 2.07 17.47
N SER A 69 -1.90 3.20 17.90
CA SER A 69 -2.97 3.28 18.92
C SER A 69 -4.30 3.84 18.37
N ALA A 70 -4.58 3.57 17.09
CA ALA A 70 -5.85 3.96 16.48
C ALA A 70 -7.04 3.30 17.22
N PRO A 71 -8.07 4.05 17.61
CA PRO A 71 -9.21 3.52 18.34
C PRO A 71 -10.07 2.61 17.45
N LEU A 72 -10.85 1.71 18.06
CA LEU A 72 -11.70 0.74 17.37
C LEU A 72 -12.57 1.38 16.27
N GLN A 73 -13.14 2.55 16.55
CA GLN A 73 -14.00 3.26 15.59
C GLN A 73 -13.29 3.64 14.29
N ASP A 74 -11.97 3.83 14.30
CA ASP A 74 -11.18 4.20 13.11
C ASP A 74 -10.75 2.98 12.29
N LEU A 75 -10.94 1.79 12.86
CA LEU A 75 -10.55 0.49 12.32
C LEU A 75 -11.74 -0.34 11.86
N VAL A 76 -12.97 0.15 12.03
CA VAL A 76 -14.22 -0.54 11.72
C VAL A 76 -15.07 0.29 10.78
N ARG A 77 -15.49 -0.33 9.66
CA ARG A 77 -16.35 0.31 8.65
C ARG A 77 -17.83 0.13 8.97
N HIS A 78 -18.72 0.77 8.20
CA HIS A 78 -20.16 0.80 8.47
C HIS A 78 -20.84 -0.57 8.55
N ASN A 79 -20.34 -1.60 7.85
CA ASN A 79 -20.89 -2.96 7.97
C ASN A 79 -20.35 -3.75 9.18
N GLY A 80 -19.58 -3.11 10.06
CA GLY A 80 -19.01 -3.69 11.26
C GLY A 80 -17.73 -4.51 11.04
N ASP A 81 -17.30 -4.76 9.80
CA ASP A 81 -16.01 -5.38 9.57
C ASP A 81 -14.88 -4.46 10.05
N SER A 82 -13.96 -5.02 10.83
CA SER A 82 -12.69 -4.37 11.10
C SER A 82 -11.70 -4.54 9.95
N ILE A 83 -10.59 -3.80 9.99
CA ILE A 83 -9.44 -4.01 9.10
C ILE A 83 -8.95 -5.47 9.11
N LEU A 84 -9.02 -6.15 10.26
CA LEU A 84 -8.61 -7.55 10.40
C LEU A 84 -9.57 -8.50 9.68
N HIS A 85 -10.89 -8.28 9.78
CA HIS A 85 -11.88 -9.03 9.01
C HIS A 85 -11.61 -8.93 7.51
N CYS A 86 -11.30 -7.72 7.03
CA CYS A 86 -11.05 -7.47 5.61
C CYS A 86 -9.74 -8.11 5.14
N ALA A 87 -8.66 -8.00 5.93
CA ALA A 87 -7.37 -8.60 5.61
C ALA A 87 -7.47 -10.13 5.51
N ILE A 88 -8.14 -10.78 6.48
CA ILE A 88 -8.37 -12.23 6.46
C ILE A 88 -9.23 -12.65 5.27
N ARG A 89 -10.32 -11.93 5.02
CA ARG A 89 -11.25 -12.27 3.93
C ARG A 89 -10.60 -12.20 2.55
N ARG A 90 -9.64 -11.29 2.39
CA ARG A 90 -8.83 -11.11 1.17
C ARG A 90 -7.53 -11.94 1.19
N GLU A 91 -7.33 -12.76 2.23
CA GLU A 91 -6.18 -13.66 2.38
C GLU A 91 -4.83 -12.93 2.44
N TYR A 92 -4.84 -11.69 2.93
CA TYR A 92 -3.64 -10.91 3.20
C TYR A 92 -3.04 -11.31 4.55
N PHE A 93 -2.67 -12.59 4.70
CA PHE A 93 -2.32 -13.19 6.00
C PHE A 93 -1.13 -12.50 6.68
N ASP A 94 -0.08 -12.13 5.94
CA ASP A 94 1.03 -11.35 6.51
C ASP A 94 0.56 -10.05 7.17
N LEU A 95 -0.33 -9.33 6.48
CA LEU A 95 -0.86 -8.07 6.99
C LEU A 95 -1.86 -8.32 8.12
N ALA A 96 -2.63 -9.41 8.06
CA ALA A 96 -3.52 -9.81 9.15
C ALA A 96 -2.73 -10.10 10.44
N VAL A 97 -1.58 -10.79 10.35
CA VAL A 97 -0.68 -11.03 11.49
C VAL A 97 -0.12 -9.72 12.03
N ILE A 98 0.28 -8.79 11.15
CA ILE A 98 0.72 -7.45 11.56
C ILE A 98 -0.40 -6.68 12.26
N ILE A 99 -1.61 -6.67 11.70
CA ILE A 99 -2.77 -5.99 12.29
C ILE A 99 -3.09 -6.58 13.67
N LEU A 100 -3.08 -7.91 13.79
CA LEU A 100 -3.35 -8.60 15.05
C LEU A 100 -2.31 -8.29 16.13
N HIS A 101 -1.05 -8.07 15.76
CA HIS A 101 0.01 -7.68 16.70
C HIS A 101 -0.19 -6.27 17.28
N TYR A 102 -0.53 -5.30 16.43
CA TYR A 102 -0.68 -3.90 16.85
C TYR A 102 -2.09 -3.54 17.34
N TYR A 103 -3.10 -4.31 16.96
CA TYR A 103 -4.51 -4.09 17.26
C TYR A 103 -5.18 -5.39 17.71
N ASP A 104 -4.61 -6.04 18.73
CA ASP A 104 -5.00 -7.35 19.25
C ASP A 104 -6.47 -7.42 19.70
N PHE A 105 -7.02 -6.32 20.21
CA PHE A 105 -8.42 -6.15 20.58
C PHE A 105 -9.39 -6.43 19.42
N LEU A 106 -8.93 -6.36 18.16
CA LEU A 106 -9.75 -6.73 17.01
C LEU A 106 -10.03 -8.24 16.92
N SER A 107 -9.25 -9.09 17.59
CA SER A 107 -9.35 -10.56 17.52
C SER A 107 -10.72 -11.11 17.97
N ILE A 108 -11.38 -10.40 18.90
CA ILE A 108 -12.69 -10.75 19.45
C ILE A 108 -13.82 -9.86 18.92
N HIS A 109 -13.51 -8.84 18.11
CA HIS A 109 -14.50 -7.91 17.58
C HIS A 109 -15.52 -8.62 16.68
N LEU A 110 -16.80 -8.35 16.87
CA LEU A 110 -17.88 -8.91 16.05
C LEU A 110 -18.30 -7.90 14.98
N ASN A 111 -18.36 -8.34 13.73
CA ASN A 111 -19.00 -7.53 12.68
C ASN A 111 -20.54 -7.58 12.81
N LYS A 112 -21.26 -6.83 11.97
CA LYS A 112 -22.73 -6.81 11.99
C LYS A 112 -23.40 -8.15 11.67
N LYS A 113 -22.64 -9.13 11.16
CA LYS A 113 -23.11 -10.51 10.93
C LYS A 113 -22.84 -11.43 12.12
N GLY A 114 -22.30 -10.91 13.23
CA GLY A 114 -21.94 -11.68 14.41
C GLY A 114 -20.72 -12.58 14.21
N PHE A 115 -19.85 -12.28 13.24
CA PHE A 115 -18.62 -13.05 13.03
C PHE A 115 -17.43 -12.33 13.65
N THR A 116 -16.58 -13.10 14.34
CA THR A 116 -15.22 -12.70 14.70
C THR A 116 -14.28 -12.87 13.49
N PRO A 117 -13.08 -12.26 13.51
CA PRO A 117 -12.07 -12.53 12.50
C PRO A 117 -11.68 -14.01 12.42
N LEU A 118 -11.64 -14.72 13.56
CA LEU A 118 -11.39 -16.17 13.59
C LEU A 118 -12.50 -16.94 12.87
N LYS A 119 -13.77 -16.56 13.06
CA LYS A 119 -14.89 -17.16 12.32
C LYS A 119 -14.76 -16.89 10.82
N VAL A 120 -14.37 -15.68 10.42
CA VAL A 120 -14.10 -15.37 8.99
C VAL A 120 -12.94 -16.22 8.46
N LEU A 121 -11.86 -16.38 9.22
CA LEU A 121 -10.71 -17.23 8.84
C LEU A 121 -11.15 -18.67 8.61
N ALA A 122 -11.96 -19.24 9.51
CA ALA A 122 -12.51 -20.59 9.38
C ALA A 122 -13.33 -20.79 8.09
N THR A 123 -13.89 -19.72 7.51
CA THR A 123 -14.58 -19.78 6.21
C THR A 123 -13.65 -19.67 5.00
N ARG A 124 -12.32 -19.65 5.19
CA ARG A 124 -11.31 -19.59 4.12
C ARG A 124 -10.59 -20.95 4.00
N PRO A 125 -11.04 -21.86 3.12
CA PRO A 125 -10.39 -23.16 2.93
C PRO A 125 -8.91 -23.06 2.54
N SER A 126 -8.55 -22.04 1.77
CA SER A 126 -7.16 -21.73 1.37
C SER A 126 -6.22 -21.45 2.55
N ALA A 127 -6.75 -21.02 3.69
CA ALA A 127 -5.96 -20.79 4.90
C ALA A 127 -5.54 -22.09 5.60
N PHE A 128 -6.19 -23.21 5.29
CA PHE A 128 -5.95 -24.49 5.94
C PHE A 128 -5.44 -25.52 4.95
N ARG A 129 -4.28 -26.08 5.26
CA ARG A 129 -3.70 -27.17 4.48
C ARG A 129 -4.66 -28.35 4.30
N SER A 130 -5.40 -28.71 5.35
CA SER A 130 -6.38 -29.79 5.33
C SER A 130 -7.54 -29.57 4.34
N ALA A 131 -7.81 -28.31 3.97
CA ALA A 131 -8.89 -27.95 3.06
C ALA A 131 -8.40 -27.58 1.65
N THR A 132 -7.09 -27.64 1.38
CA THR A 132 -6.51 -27.41 0.05
C THR A 132 -6.21 -28.73 -0.66
N LYS A 133 -6.88 -28.98 -1.80
CA LYS A 133 -6.59 -30.14 -2.66
C LYS A 133 -5.31 -29.87 -3.48
N LEU A 134 -4.15 -30.18 -2.90
CA LEU A 134 -2.85 -30.08 -3.59
C LEU A 134 -2.51 -31.40 -4.30
N SER A 135 -2.15 -31.33 -5.58
CA SER A 135 -1.53 -32.45 -6.30
C SER A 135 -0.21 -32.86 -5.63
N TRP A 136 0.19 -34.12 -5.74
CA TRP A 136 1.36 -34.68 -5.05
C TRP A 136 2.66 -33.85 -5.19
N TRP A 137 2.98 -33.33 -6.38
CA TRP A 137 4.15 -32.46 -6.59
C TRP A 137 4.01 -31.07 -5.92
N LYS A 138 2.79 -30.52 -5.81
CA LYS A 138 2.52 -29.31 -5.02
C LYS A 138 2.65 -29.57 -3.52
N GLN A 139 2.37 -30.80 -3.07
CA GLN A 139 2.60 -31.20 -1.68
C GLN A 139 4.10 -31.26 -1.37
N ILE A 140 4.91 -31.78 -2.30
CA ILE A 140 6.38 -31.74 -2.19
C ILE A 140 6.86 -30.29 -2.09
N LEU A 141 6.46 -29.42 -3.03
CA LEU A 141 6.78 -27.99 -2.98
C LEU A 141 6.36 -27.37 -1.63
N TYR A 142 5.16 -27.66 -1.14
CA TYR A 142 4.68 -27.15 0.15
C TYR A 142 5.60 -27.55 1.32
N TYR A 143 6.04 -28.81 1.40
CA TYR A 143 6.97 -29.25 2.44
C TYR A 143 8.38 -28.67 2.29
N CYS A 144 8.77 -28.31 1.07
CA CYS A 144 10.07 -27.70 0.77
C CYS A 144 10.07 -26.18 0.93
N ILE A 145 8.90 -25.52 0.98
CA ILE A 145 8.82 -24.08 1.23
C ILE A 145 8.99 -23.84 2.74
N LEU A 146 10.20 -23.48 3.14
CA LEU A 146 10.45 -22.90 4.45
C LEU A 146 9.92 -21.46 4.46
N VAL A 147 8.73 -21.26 5.03
CA VAL A 147 8.20 -19.92 5.31
C VAL A 147 8.69 -19.51 6.69
N GLU A 148 9.57 -18.50 6.77
CA GLU A 148 9.89 -17.88 8.04
C GLU A 148 8.63 -17.26 8.67
N PRO A 149 8.39 -17.46 9.97
CA PRO A 149 7.25 -16.85 10.63
C PRO A 149 7.33 -15.33 10.50
N VAL A 150 6.19 -14.71 10.20
CA VAL A 150 6.08 -13.25 10.12
C VAL A 150 6.39 -12.67 11.49
N ASN A 151 7.50 -11.94 11.60
CA ASN A 151 7.79 -11.07 12.74
C ASN A 151 7.23 -9.66 12.44
N PRO A 152 6.11 -9.25 13.07
CA PRO A 152 5.41 -8.01 12.74
C PRO A 152 6.27 -6.76 12.91
N GLU A 153 6.99 -6.67 14.03
CA GLU A 153 7.84 -5.53 14.35
C GLU A 153 8.99 -5.40 13.38
N ARG A 154 9.68 -6.52 13.08
CA ARG A 154 10.76 -6.54 12.10
C ARG A 154 10.26 -6.11 10.72
N GLN A 155 9.09 -6.57 10.29
CA GLN A 155 8.51 -6.15 9.02
C GLN A 155 8.17 -4.66 9.01
N MET A 156 7.47 -4.17 10.04
CA MET A 156 7.07 -2.77 10.14
C MET A 156 8.29 -1.84 10.17
N ASN A 157 9.29 -2.17 11.00
CA ASN A 157 10.54 -1.41 11.10
C ASN A 157 11.32 -1.41 9.79
N LYS A 158 11.40 -2.55 9.09
CA LYS A 158 12.05 -2.63 7.77
C LYS A 158 11.35 -1.74 6.74
N ILE A 159 10.01 -1.69 6.77
CA ILE A 159 9.21 -0.86 5.88
C ILE A 159 9.45 0.63 6.19
N LEU A 160 9.36 1.03 7.46
CA LEU A 160 9.59 2.42 7.92
C LEU A 160 11.00 2.91 7.56
N LYS A 161 12.05 2.15 7.88
CA LYS A 161 13.44 2.49 7.52
C LYS A 161 13.65 2.64 6.02
N LYS A 162 13.00 1.80 5.20
CA LYS A 162 13.09 1.90 3.73
C LYS A 162 12.41 3.16 3.20
N MET A 163 11.42 3.69 3.92
CA MET A 163 10.76 4.95 3.57
C MET A 163 11.65 6.15 3.91
N GLU A 164 12.25 6.17 5.11
CA GLU A 164 13.21 7.21 5.55
C GLU A 164 14.44 7.29 4.63
N LYS A 165 14.97 6.14 4.20
CA LYS A 165 16.11 6.14 3.25
C LYS A 165 15.72 6.79 1.92
N LYS A 166 14.51 6.49 1.41
CA LYS A 166 14.02 7.03 0.14
C LYS A 166 13.66 8.51 0.20
N SER A 167 13.35 9.08 1.36
CA SER A 167 13.16 10.53 1.50
C SER A 167 14.52 11.24 1.49
N ASN A 168 15.51 10.69 2.21
CA ASN A 168 16.84 11.29 2.30
C ASN A 168 17.60 11.29 0.96
N ASP A 169 17.50 10.21 0.18
CA ASP A 169 18.14 10.12 -1.13
C ASP A 169 17.57 11.14 -2.15
N GLU A 170 16.33 11.62 -1.97
CA GLU A 170 15.71 12.62 -2.86
C GLU A 170 15.93 14.06 -2.37
N ASN A 171 16.03 14.29 -1.06
CA ASN A 171 16.28 15.63 -0.50
C ASN A 171 17.72 16.13 -0.71
N CYS A 172 18.68 15.25 -1.01
CA CYS A 172 20.04 15.64 -1.42
C CYS A 172 20.14 16.08 -2.90
N SER A 173 19.03 16.10 -3.66
CA SER A 173 19.02 16.63 -5.02
C SER A 173 18.53 18.09 -5.07
N HIS A 174 19.48 19.03 -4.94
CA HIS A 174 19.28 20.43 -5.34
C HIS A 174 18.79 20.50 -6.81
N PRO A 175 17.96 21.50 -7.19
CA PRO A 175 17.32 21.55 -8.50
C PRO A 175 18.23 22.07 -9.63
N ASP A 176 19.49 22.43 -9.34
CA ASP A 176 20.40 22.89 -10.37
C ASP A 176 21.27 21.73 -10.88
N ASN A 177 21.03 21.39 -12.15
CA ASN A 177 21.82 20.49 -13.00
C ASN A 177 21.43 18.99 -12.98
N LYS A 178 20.14 18.68 -13.18
CA LYS A 178 19.73 17.33 -13.59
C LYS A 178 19.88 17.17 -15.11
N LYS A 179 21.06 16.74 -15.55
CA LYS A 179 21.11 15.88 -16.74
C LYS A 179 20.26 14.66 -16.39
N CYS A 180 19.16 14.41 -17.10
CA CYS A 180 18.35 13.21 -16.93
C CYS A 180 19.23 11.98 -17.16
N SER A 181 19.86 11.48 -16.11
CA SER A 181 20.59 10.22 -16.13
C SER A 181 19.56 9.12 -15.94
N TYR A 182 19.07 8.61 -17.07
CA TYR A 182 18.33 7.35 -17.08
C TYR A 182 19.31 6.21 -16.76
N PRO A 183 18.83 5.06 -16.24
CA PRO A 183 19.68 3.88 -16.09
C PRO A 183 20.35 3.55 -17.44
N GLU A 184 21.62 3.07 -17.44
CA GLU A 184 22.45 2.93 -18.67
C GLU A 184 21.75 2.17 -19.81
N ASN A 185 20.83 1.26 -19.50
CA ASN A 185 20.05 0.50 -20.48
C ASN A 185 18.96 1.31 -21.22
N TYR A 186 18.70 2.57 -20.83
CA TYR A 186 17.80 3.49 -21.53
C TYR A 186 18.54 4.44 -22.49
N THR A 187 19.88 4.45 -22.47
CA THR A 187 20.71 5.29 -23.36
C THR A 187 20.35 5.04 -24.81
N THR A 188 20.25 3.77 -25.21
CA THR A 188 19.89 3.36 -26.57
C THR A 188 18.49 3.80 -26.96
N LEU A 189 17.53 3.80 -26.02
CA LEU A 189 16.16 4.27 -26.27
C LEU A 189 16.12 5.80 -26.46
N CYS A 190 16.89 6.54 -25.66
CA CYS A 190 17.00 7.99 -25.78
C CYS A 190 17.70 8.41 -27.08
N GLU A 191 18.78 7.72 -27.48
CA GLU A 191 19.47 7.94 -28.76
C GLU A 191 18.55 7.61 -29.95
N PHE A 192 17.81 6.50 -29.87
CA PHE A 192 16.84 6.11 -30.90
C PHE A 192 15.74 7.18 -31.09
N ILE A 193 15.15 7.67 -29.99
CA ILE A 193 14.12 8.72 -30.05
C ILE A 193 14.70 10.06 -30.54
N ALA A 194 15.93 10.41 -30.17
CA ALA A 194 16.60 11.61 -30.65
C ALA A 194 16.90 11.55 -32.17
N GLY A 195 17.27 10.38 -32.69
CA GLY A 195 17.48 10.16 -34.13
C GLY A 195 16.21 10.35 -34.97
N PHE A 196 15.03 10.03 -34.44
CA PHE A 196 13.76 10.33 -35.12
C PHE A 196 13.43 11.82 -35.16
N LYS A 197 13.81 12.59 -34.12
CA LYS A 197 13.63 14.05 -34.12
C LYS A 197 14.51 14.76 -35.13
N SER A 198 15.75 14.29 -35.36
CA SER A 198 16.63 14.86 -36.38
C SER A 198 16.19 14.50 -37.81
N LEU A 199 15.64 13.30 -38.03
CA LEU A 199 15.06 12.91 -39.32
C LEU A 199 13.80 13.71 -39.69
N GLY A 200 12.95 14.03 -38.69
CA GLY A 200 11.76 14.86 -38.89
C GLY A 200 12.07 16.33 -39.24
N LEU A 201 13.22 16.85 -38.81
CA LEU A 201 13.66 18.20 -39.16
C LEU A 201 14.34 18.27 -40.53
N LEU A 202 14.91 17.16 -41.03
CA LEU A 202 15.53 17.07 -42.36
C LEU A 202 14.53 16.83 -43.50
N THR A 203 13.28 16.47 -43.19
CA THR A 203 12.21 16.19 -44.18
C THR A 203 11.14 17.29 -44.26
N GLY A 204 11.29 18.38 -43.50
CA GLY A 204 10.27 19.42 -43.34
C GLY A 204 10.53 20.77 -44.02
N ASN A 205 11.61 20.94 -44.79
CA ASN A 205 11.87 22.19 -45.51
C ASN A 205 12.35 21.92 -46.94
N GLY A 206 11.40 21.84 -47.88
CA GLY A 206 11.66 21.83 -49.31
C GLY A 206 10.37 21.90 -50.11
N PHE A 207 10.19 23.04 -50.80
CA PHE A 207 9.24 23.31 -51.89
C PHE A 207 7.82 23.78 -51.50
N TYR A 208 7.63 25.11 -51.44
CA TYR A 208 6.68 25.85 -52.28
C TYR A 208 7.16 27.31 -52.43
N THR A 209 7.73 27.63 -53.59
CA THR A 209 7.77 29.00 -54.14
C THR A 209 7.40 28.93 -55.62
N ASN A 210 6.48 29.83 -55.97
CA ASN A 210 5.78 30.09 -57.24
C ASN A 210 4.53 29.26 -57.51
#